data_AF-A0A178M8I1-F1
#
_entry.id   AF-A0A178M8I1-F1
#
_cell.length_a   1.000
_cell.length_b   1.000
_cell.length_c   1.000
_cell.angle_alpha   90.00
_cell.angle_beta   90.00
_cell.angle_gamma   90.00
#
_symmetry.space_group_name_H-M   'P 1'
#
loop_
_entity.id
_entity.type
_entity.pdbx_description
1 polymer ?
#
loop_
_entity_poly.entity_id
_entity_poly.type
_entity_poly.pdbx_seq_one_letter_code
_entity_poly.pdbx_strand_id
1 'polypeptide(L)'
;MASGTQPSPLERRRSRAIRDRFRINNRIRAREVRLIDENGTQVGIVPLREALAMAEERGYDLVEVAPNAVPPVCRLLDYGKFRYEQSKKEREARRNQKQSELKQIRLMPKTDDHDVAVKANQARRFLLAGDKVKFNLRFRGREMAHPEIGRKMLDEIAEQLSDIAVIEQKPLMEGRVLSMLLAPTAKVLKAAQQAQKAAAQRQAAANAQSAPAPAAPVATPANEDEEEDLVDEDELDEGDDLIDEDEDYDDDDEDEDDFDDDERERRRRR
;
A
#
# COMPACT_ATOMS: atom_id res chain seq x y z
N MET A 1 25.97 17.37 32.31
CA MET A 1 24.71 17.43 31.52
C MET A 1 24.89 16.55 30.30
N ALA A 2 24.40 15.31 30.33
CA ALA A 2 24.60 14.34 29.25
C ALA A 2 23.62 14.63 28.11
N SER A 3 24.12 15.15 27.00
CA SER A 3 23.38 15.33 25.76
C SER A 3 23.10 13.96 25.14
N GLY A 4 21.89 13.44 25.35
CA GLY A 4 21.43 12.22 24.70
C GLY A 4 21.30 12.43 23.19
N THR A 5 22.16 11.76 22.42
CA THR A 5 22.08 11.67 20.97
C THR A 5 20.71 11.12 20.57
N GLN A 6 19.89 11.95 19.92
CA GLN A 6 18.58 11.52 19.43
C GLN A 6 18.77 10.56 18.25
N PRO A 7 18.14 9.38 18.25
CA PRO A 7 18.31 8.40 17.17
C PRO A 7 17.78 8.93 15.85
N SER A 8 18.40 8.52 14.74
CA SER A 8 18.07 8.98 13.40
C SER A 8 16.67 8.53 12.94
N PRO A 9 16.03 9.21 11.96
CA PRO A 9 14.74 8.79 11.41
C PRO A 9 14.71 7.36 10.85
N LEU A 10 15.84 6.87 10.32
CA LEU A 10 15.99 5.51 9.81
C LEU A 10 16.05 4.47 10.95
N GLU A 11 16.74 4.78 12.05
CA GLU A 11 16.77 3.95 13.26
C GLU A 11 15.40 3.89 13.94
N ARG A 12 14.64 4.99 13.93
CA ARG A 12 13.25 5.02 14.42
C ARG A 12 12.32 4.11 13.61
N ARG A 13 12.52 3.99 12.28
CA ARG A 13 11.76 3.07 11.42
C ARG A 13 12.12 1.61 11.67
N ARG A 14 13.41 1.28 11.76
CA ARG A 14 13.89 -0.09 12.08
C ARG A 14 13.44 -0.56 13.47
N SER A 15 13.53 0.31 14.47
CA SER A 15 13.14 -0.01 15.85
C SER A 15 11.63 -0.15 16.09
N ARG A 16 10.79 0.34 15.15
CA ARG A 16 9.33 0.14 15.19
C ARG A 16 8.95 -1.22 14.60
N ALA A 17 9.50 -1.57 13.43
CA ALA A 17 9.26 -2.86 12.78
C ALA A 17 9.79 -4.08 13.59
N ILE A 18 10.85 -3.88 14.39
CA ILE A 18 11.36 -4.93 15.30
C ILE A 18 10.45 -5.09 16.54
N ARG A 19 9.75 -4.02 16.96
CA ARG A 19 8.84 -4.03 18.10
C ARG A 19 7.50 -4.72 17.83
N ASP A 20 7.07 -4.77 16.57
CA ASP A 20 5.81 -5.38 16.16
C ASP A 20 5.90 -6.92 16.00
N ARG A 21 7.06 -7.51 16.30
CA ARG A 21 7.18 -8.97 16.44
C ARG A 21 6.85 -9.35 17.88
N PHE A 22 5.69 -9.98 18.06
CA PHE A 22 5.31 -10.61 19.33
C PHE A 22 6.43 -11.54 19.82
N ARG A 23 6.66 -11.54 21.14
CA ARG A 23 7.56 -12.52 21.76
C ARG A 23 6.81 -13.84 21.85
N ILE A 24 7.50 -14.93 21.54
CA ILE A 24 6.93 -16.27 21.50
C ILE A 24 7.77 -17.23 22.34
N ASN A 25 7.12 -18.20 22.97
CA ASN A 25 7.73 -19.31 23.69
C ASN A 25 8.89 -18.83 24.59
N ASN A 26 10.10 -19.34 24.37
CA ASN A 26 11.31 -19.03 25.13
C ASN A 26 11.79 -17.58 25.02
N ARG A 27 11.20 -16.75 24.14
CA ARG A 27 11.50 -15.31 24.05
C ARG A 27 10.76 -14.49 25.11
N ILE A 28 9.78 -15.07 25.79
CA ILE A 28 9.02 -14.44 26.87
C ILE A 28 9.89 -14.46 28.13
N ARG A 29 10.02 -13.29 28.78
CA ARG A 29 10.92 -13.10 29.94
C ARG A 29 10.17 -12.93 31.27
N ALA A 30 8.84 -12.92 31.24
CA ALA A 30 8.02 -12.77 32.43
C ALA A 30 8.10 -14.01 33.32
N ARG A 31 7.99 -13.84 34.64
CA ARG A 31 7.94 -14.96 35.58
C ARG A 31 6.55 -15.60 35.63
N GLU A 32 5.54 -14.75 35.61
CA GLU A 32 4.12 -15.11 35.63
C GLU A 32 3.43 -14.42 34.46
N VAL A 33 2.45 -15.11 33.87
CA VAL A 33 1.70 -14.65 32.70
C VAL A 33 0.21 -14.89 32.93
N ARG A 34 -0.62 -13.98 32.41
CA ARG A 34 -2.05 -14.22 32.29
C ARG A 34 -2.30 -15.03 31.02
N LEU A 35 -2.69 -16.29 31.17
CA LEU A 35 -2.88 -17.22 30.07
C LEU A 35 -4.31 -17.21 29.54
N ILE A 36 -4.41 -17.12 28.22
CA ILE A 36 -5.63 -17.30 27.44
C ILE A 36 -5.44 -18.52 26.54
N ASP A 37 -6.42 -19.40 26.55
CA ASP A 37 -6.43 -20.63 25.78
C ASP A 37 -6.67 -20.39 24.27
N GLU A 38 -6.52 -21.43 23.44
CA GLU A 38 -6.78 -21.33 22.00
C GLU A 38 -8.23 -20.90 21.70
N ASN A 39 -9.17 -21.40 22.52
CA ASN A 39 -10.61 -21.11 22.46
C ASN A 39 -10.98 -19.72 23.00
N GLY A 40 -10.01 -18.96 23.53
CA GLY A 40 -10.25 -17.65 24.15
C GLY A 40 -10.70 -17.73 25.61
N THR A 41 -10.73 -18.92 26.21
CA THR A 41 -11.01 -19.13 27.64
C THR A 41 -9.86 -18.57 28.48
N GLN A 42 -10.18 -17.83 29.54
CA GLN A 42 -9.16 -17.34 30.48
C GLN A 42 -8.82 -18.46 31.46
N VAL A 43 -7.59 -18.96 31.40
CA VAL A 43 -7.06 -19.96 32.34
C VAL A 43 -6.70 -19.30 33.67
N GLY A 44 -6.23 -18.04 33.62
CA GLY A 44 -5.88 -17.26 34.80
C GLY A 44 -4.42 -16.82 34.79
N ILE A 45 -3.86 -16.57 35.99
CA ILE A 45 -2.45 -16.23 36.16
C ILE A 45 -1.70 -17.51 36.47
N VAL A 46 -0.75 -17.87 35.62
CA VAL A 46 0.07 -19.08 35.74
C VAL A 46 1.55 -18.73 35.60
N PRO A 47 2.45 -19.53 36.19
CA PRO A 47 3.88 -19.38 35.94
C PRO A 47 4.22 -19.66 34.48
N LEU A 48 5.25 -18.99 33.94
CA LEU A 48 5.65 -19.13 32.54
C LEU A 48 5.91 -20.59 32.13
N ARG A 49 6.52 -21.38 33.02
CA ARG A 49 6.81 -22.81 32.77
C ARG A 49 5.57 -23.64 32.51
N GLU A 50 4.51 -23.40 33.28
CA GLU A 50 3.24 -24.11 33.12
C GLU A 50 2.56 -23.69 31.81
N ALA A 51 2.58 -22.40 31.49
CA ALA A 51 2.07 -21.91 30.21
C ALA A 51 2.81 -22.49 29.00
N LEU A 52 4.13 -22.66 29.09
CA LEU A 52 4.93 -23.31 28.04
C LEU A 52 4.60 -24.79 27.90
N ALA A 53 4.44 -25.52 29.02
CA ALA A 53 4.04 -26.92 29.00
C ALA A 53 2.65 -27.12 28.37
N MET A 54 1.68 -26.28 28.72
CA MET A 54 0.34 -26.32 28.11
C MET A 54 0.37 -26.01 26.60
N ALA A 55 1.27 -25.12 26.17
CA ALA A 55 1.45 -24.83 24.75
C ALA A 55 2.00 -26.05 24.00
N GLU A 56 3.04 -26.70 24.55
CA GLU A 56 3.69 -27.87 23.97
C GLU A 56 2.78 -29.10 23.91
N GLU A 57 2.04 -29.37 25.00
CA GLU A 57 1.08 -30.49 25.07
C GLU A 57 -0.01 -30.39 24.00
N ARG A 58 -0.43 -29.17 23.67
CA ARG A 58 -1.49 -28.90 22.69
C ARG A 58 -0.96 -28.59 21.29
N GLY A 59 0.36 -28.54 21.09
CA GLY A 59 0.98 -28.21 19.81
C GLY A 59 0.78 -26.76 19.34
N TYR A 60 0.56 -25.82 20.27
CA TYR A 60 0.44 -24.39 19.98
C TYR A 60 1.68 -23.61 20.43
N ASP A 61 1.82 -22.37 19.95
CA ASP A 61 2.82 -21.44 20.46
C ASP A 61 2.22 -20.58 21.58
N LEU A 62 3.03 -20.32 22.61
CA LEU A 62 2.73 -19.31 23.62
C LEU A 62 3.15 -17.94 23.08
N VAL A 63 2.17 -17.08 22.74
CA VAL A 63 2.43 -15.76 22.16
C VAL A 63 2.07 -14.65 23.15
N GLU A 64 3.03 -13.78 23.45
CA GLU A 64 2.84 -12.61 24.32
C GLU A 64 2.14 -11.48 23.55
N VAL A 65 0.81 -11.39 23.67
CA VAL A 65 -0.03 -10.42 22.94
C VAL A 65 -0.04 -9.03 23.59
N ALA A 66 0.09 -8.95 24.91
CA ALA A 66 0.11 -7.69 25.65
C ALA A 66 1.27 -7.64 26.65
N PRO A 67 2.46 -7.14 26.22
CA PRO A 67 3.64 -7.06 27.08
C PRO A 67 3.54 -5.97 28.16
N ASN A 68 2.67 -4.97 27.97
CA ASN A 68 2.54 -3.83 28.87
C ASN A 68 1.61 -4.11 30.08
N ALA A 69 0.93 -5.25 30.10
CA ALA A 69 0.06 -5.64 31.21
C ALA A 69 0.88 -6.23 32.37
N VAL A 70 0.37 -6.08 33.61
CA VAL A 70 0.97 -6.69 34.81
C VAL A 70 -0.08 -7.64 35.43
N PRO A 71 0.11 -8.98 35.36
CA PRO A 71 1.11 -9.72 34.58
C PRO A 71 0.85 -9.68 33.05
N PRO A 72 1.88 -9.89 32.19
CA PRO A 72 1.74 -9.88 30.74
C PRO A 72 0.71 -10.90 30.24
N VAL A 73 -0.03 -10.55 29.19
CA VAL A 73 -1.06 -11.45 28.64
C VAL A 73 -0.45 -12.29 27.52
N CYS A 74 -0.53 -13.60 27.70
CA CYS A 74 -0.09 -14.61 26.75
C CYS A 74 -1.30 -15.40 26.25
N ARG A 75 -1.30 -15.73 24.96
CA ARG A 75 -2.35 -16.53 24.32
C ARG A 75 -1.73 -17.74 23.64
N LEU A 76 -2.36 -18.90 23.77
CA LEU A 76 -2.05 -20.09 22.98
C LEU A 76 -2.61 -19.91 21.58
N LEU A 77 -1.74 -19.91 20.57
CA LEU A 77 -2.12 -19.80 19.16
C LEU A 77 -1.01 -20.33 18.26
N ASP A 78 -1.35 -20.74 17.04
CA ASP A 78 -0.36 -21.03 16.00
C ASP A 78 0.20 -19.70 15.47
N TYR A 79 1.49 -19.44 15.76
CA TYR A 79 2.11 -18.18 15.39
C TYR A 79 2.25 -18.03 13.86
N GLY A 80 2.51 -19.12 13.14
CA GLY A 80 2.64 -19.10 11.69
C GLY A 80 1.34 -18.68 11.01
N LYS A 81 0.24 -19.33 11.36
CA LYS A 81 -1.09 -19.01 10.83
C LYS A 81 -1.53 -17.60 11.22
N PHE A 82 -1.35 -17.21 12.48
CA PHE A 82 -1.68 -15.86 12.95
C PHE A 82 -0.89 -14.77 12.23
N ARG A 83 0.40 -14.98 11.98
CA ARG A 83 1.24 -14.03 11.21
C ARG A 83 0.78 -13.90 9.77
N TYR A 84 0.36 -15.00 9.15
CA TYR A 84 -0.19 -14.97 7.80
C TYR A 84 -1.50 -14.17 7.74
N GLU A 85 -2.44 -14.45 8.63
CA GLU A 85 -3.73 -13.75 8.71
C GLU A 85 -3.56 -12.26 9.01
N GLN A 86 -2.68 -11.91 9.96
CA GLN A 86 -2.36 -10.51 10.26
C GLN A 86 -1.72 -9.81 9.07
N SER A 87 -0.77 -10.45 8.38
CA SER A 87 -0.13 -9.91 7.17
C SER A 87 -1.15 -9.73 6.04
N LYS A 88 -2.04 -10.69 5.83
CA LYS A 88 -3.11 -10.62 4.83
C LYS A 88 -4.05 -9.46 5.14
N LYS A 89 -4.53 -9.34 6.38
CA LYS A 89 -5.40 -8.24 6.84
C LYS A 89 -4.72 -6.88 6.72
N GLU A 90 -3.43 -6.78 7.08
CA GLU A 90 -2.66 -5.54 6.93
C GLU A 90 -2.49 -5.15 5.46
N ARG A 91 -2.24 -6.12 4.57
CA ARG A 91 -2.15 -5.89 3.12
C ARG A 91 -3.49 -5.45 2.54
N GLU A 92 -4.58 -6.12 2.90
CA GLU A 92 -5.94 -5.74 2.50
C GLU A 92 -6.31 -4.36 3.01
N ALA A 93 -6.03 -4.05 4.29
CA ALA A 93 -6.27 -2.72 4.86
C ALA A 93 -5.46 -1.64 4.14
N ARG A 94 -4.19 -1.92 3.79
CA ARG A 94 -3.34 -1.00 3.03
C ARG A 94 -3.82 -0.81 1.60
N ARG A 95 -4.27 -1.88 0.93
CA ARG A 95 -4.83 -1.83 -0.43
C ARG A 95 -6.14 -1.02 -0.46
N ASN A 96 -6.97 -1.18 0.56
CA ASN A 96 -8.26 -0.51 0.66
C ASN A 96 -8.16 0.95 1.11
N GLN A 97 -7.02 1.34 1.71
CA GLN A 97 -6.75 2.72 2.04
C GLN A 97 -6.31 3.48 0.80
N LYS A 98 -7.23 4.22 0.15
CA LYS A 98 -6.87 5.17 -0.91
C LYS A 98 -5.92 6.22 -0.33
N GLN A 99 -4.68 6.25 -0.80
CA GLN A 99 -3.75 7.31 -0.47
C GLN A 99 -4.19 8.59 -1.20
N SER A 100 -4.27 9.71 -0.46
CA SER A 100 -4.53 11.01 -1.07
C SER A 100 -3.30 11.39 -1.90
N GLU A 101 -3.47 11.49 -3.21
CA GLU A 101 -2.38 11.80 -4.12
C GLU A 101 -2.33 13.31 -4.41
N LEU A 102 -1.15 13.80 -4.78
CA LEU A 102 -0.98 15.16 -5.28
C LEU A 102 -1.14 15.12 -6.81
N LYS A 103 -2.28 15.62 -7.30
CA LYS A 103 -2.57 15.76 -8.72
C LYS A 103 -2.05 17.10 -9.22
N GLN A 104 -1.36 17.09 -10.35
CA GLN A 104 -0.81 18.31 -10.93
C GLN A 104 -1.62 18.71 -12.17
N ILE A 105 -1.98 19.98 -12.26
CA ILE A 105 -2.67 20.55 -13.42
C ILE A 105 -1.77 21.63 -14.00
N ARG A 106 -1.39 21.47 -15.27
CA ARG A 106 -0.55 22.43 -15.97
C ARG A 106 -1.41 23.42 -16.75
N LEU A 107 -1.08 24.70 -16.62
CA LEU A 107 -1.72 25.81 -17.32
C LEU A 107 -0.68 26.63 -18.08
N MET A 108 -1.12 27.37 -19.10
CA MET A 108 -0.29 28.34 -19.82
C MET A 108 -0.86 29.74 -19.64
N PRO A 109 -0.04 30.81 -19.66
CA PRO A 109 -0.52 32.18 -19.54
C PRO A 109 -1.50 32.62 -20.65
N LYS A 110 -1.49 31.92 -21.79
CA LYS A 110 -2.34 32.19 -22.96
C LYS A 110 -3.49 31.19 -23.11
N THR A 111 -3.83 30.46 -22.04
CA THR A 111 -4.96 29.54 -22.03
C THR A 111 -6.27 30.33 -22.17
N ASP A 112 -7.18 29.84 -23.01
CA ASP A 112 -8.52 30.40 -23.21
C ASP A 112 -9.42 30.17 -22.00
N ASP A 113 -10.37 31.08 -21.74
CA ASP A 113 -11.29 31.02 -20.60
C ASP A 113 -12.06 29.68 -20.53
N HIS A 114 -12.42 29.11 -21.69
CA HIS A 114 -13.10 27.81 -21.73
C HIS A 114 -12.20 26.67 -21.24
N ASP A 115 -10.93 26.65 -21.66
CA ASP A 115 -9.98 25.62 -21.20
C ASP A 115 -9.65 25.80 -19.72
N VAL A 116 -9.52 27.04 -19.23
CA VAL A 116 -9.39 27.32 -17.78
C VAL A 116 -10.56 26.71 -17.00
N ALA A 117 -11.80 26.90 -17.47
CA ALA A 117 -12.98 26.34 -16.83
C ALA A 117 -12.98 24.79 -16.84
N VAL A 118 -12.53 24.16 -17.93
CA VAL A 118 -12.39 22.69 -18.01
C VAL A 118 -11.36 22.20 -16.99
N LYS A 119 -10.21 22.87 -16.86
CA LYS A 119 -9.17 22.54 -15.87
C LYS A 119 -9.63 22.79 -14.43
N ALA A 120 -10.39 23.83 -14.18
CA ALA A 120 -11.01 24.10 -12.86
C ALA A 120 -12.01 23.00 -12.49
N ASN A 121 -12.84 22.54 -13.44
CA ASN A 121 -13.75 21.42 -13.25
C ASN A 121 -13.01 20.10 -12.99
N GLN A 122 -11.89 19.87 -13.69
CA GLN A 122 -11.02 18.73 -13.44
C GLN A 122 -10.43 18.78 -12.01
N ALA A 123 -9.97 19.95 -11.57
CA ALA A 123 -9.48 20.16 -10.21
C ALA A 123 -10.58 19.89 -9.17
N ARG A 124 -11.81 20.37 -9.42
CA ARG A 124 -12.98 20.11 -8.58
C ARG A 124 -13.23 18.62 -8.40
N ARG A 125 -13.12 17.82 -9.46
CA ARG A 125 -13.26 16.34 -9.36
C ARG A 125 -12.18 15.72 -8.46
N PHE A 126 -10.92 16.16 -8.58
CA PHE A 126 -9.84 15.66 -7.74
C PHE A 126 -10.01 16.06 -6.26
N LEU A 127 -10.42 17.30 -6.00
CA LEU A 127 -10.68 17.79 -4.64
C LEU A 127 -11.84 17.04 -3.99
N LEU A 128 -12.93 16.77 -4.73
CA LEU A 128 -14.05 15.95 -4.26
C LEU A 128 -13.65 14.50 -3.99
N ALA A 129 -12.68 13.96 -4.74
CA ALA A 129 -12.12 12.63 -4.51
C ALA A 129 -11.16 12.56 -3.30
N GLY A 130 -10.89 13.69 -2.65
CA GLY A 130 -10.01 13.81 -1.49
C GLY A 130 -8.52 14.00 -1.83
N ASP A 131 -8.20 14.27 -3.10
CA ASP A 131 -6.83 14.46 -3.57
C ASP A 131 -6.42 15.95 -3.48
N LYS A 132 -5.12 16.21 -3.30
CA LYS A 132 -4.58 17.57 -3.32
C LYS A 132 -4.28 17.97 -4.76
N VAL A 133 -4.45 19.25 -5.09
CA VAL A 133 -4.23 19.73 -6.46
C VAL A 133 -3.16 20.83 -6.47
N LYS A 134 -2.08 20.62 -7.22
CA LYS A 134 -1.06 21.63 -7.52
C LYS A 134 -1.29 22.18 -8.93
N PHE A 135 -1.60 23.46 -9.03
CA PHE A 135 -1.62 24.17 -10.31
C PHE A 135 -0.20 24.64 -10.64
N ASN A 136 0.24 24.37 -11.86
CA ASN A 136 1.54 24.76 -12.38
C ASN A 136 1.35 25.57 -13.66
N LEU A 137 1.54 26.89 -13.57
CA LEU A 137 1.47 27.78 -14.71
C LEU A 137 2.89 28.08 -15.21
N ARG A 138 3.24 27.57 -16.40
CA ARG A 138 4.60 27.72 -16.95
C ARG A 138 4.67 28.92 -17.87
N PHE A 139 5.57 29.85 -17.59
CA PHE A 139 5.85 30.97 -18.49
C PHE A 139 6.88 30.59 -19.56
N ARG A 140 6.74 31.15 -20.76
CA ARG A 140 7.73 31.02 -21.84
C ARG A 140 8.38 32.36 -22.17
N GLY A 141 9.71 32.40 -22.12
CA GLY A 141 10.53 33.52 -22.63
C GLY A 141 10.06 34.89 -22.13
N ARG A 142 9.47 35.68 -23.03
CA ARG A 142 9.02 37.06 -22.79
C ARG A 142 7.81 37.17 -21.84
N GLU A 143 7.09 36.08 -21.62
CA GLU A 143 5.93 36.04 -20.72
C GLU A 143 6.32 36.13 -19.23
N MET A 144 7.59 35.90 -18.91
CA MET A 144 8.15 36.11 -17.56
C MET A 144 8.05 37.58 -17.10
N ALA A 145 7.90 38.53 -18.03
CA ALA A 145 7.74 39.95 -17.71
C ALA A 145 6.35 40.28 -17.14
N HIS A 146 5.36 39.40 -17.34
CA HIS A 146 3.98 39.63 -16.88
C HIS A 146 3.47 38.47 -16.00
N PRO A 147 4.10 38.24 -14.83
CA PRO A 147 3.64 37.22 -13.89
C PRO A 147 2.25 37.54 -13.31
N GLU A 148 1.82 38.81 -13.38
CA GLU A 148 0.51 39.28 -12.92
C GLU A 148 -0.65 38.58 -13.64
N ILE A 149 -0.50 38.27 -14.94
CA ILE A 149 -1.55 37.60 -15.73
C ILE A 149 -1.79 36.20 -15.18
N GLY A 150 -0.71 35.44 -14.95
CA GLY A 150 -0.80 34.11 -14.37
C GLY A 150 -1.33 34.13 -12.93
N ARG A 151 -1.01 35.17 -12.16
CA ARG A 151 -1.50 35.33 -10.79
C ARG A 151 -3.00 35.59 -10.75
N LYS A 152 -3.50 36.49 -11.59
CA LYS A 152 -4.95 36.75 -11.73
C LYS A 152 -5.72 35.49 -12.10
N MET A 153 -5.22 34.73 -13.08
CA MET A 153 -5.83 33.46 -13.48
C MET A 153 -5.89 32.44 -12.34
N LEU A 154 -4.82 32.31 -11.54
CA LEU A 154 -4.83 31.41 -10.38
C LEU A 154 -5.75 31.90 -9.26
N ASP A 155 -5.82 33.22 -9.04
CA ASP A 155 -6.71 33.81 -8.05
C ASP A 155 -8.19 33.59 -8.42
N GLU A 156 -8.55 33.73 -9.70
CA GLU A 156 -9.90 33.43 -10.21
C GLU A 156 -10.28 31.94 -10.02
N ILE A 157 -9.35 31.02 -10.33
CA ILE A 157 -9.55 29.58 -10.08
C ILE A 157 -9.70 29.30 -8.58
N ALA A 158 -8.93 29.97 -7.73
CA ALA A 158 -9.02 29.82 -6.29
C ALA A 158 -10.36 30.30 -5.75
N GLU A 159 -10.90 31.39 -6.29
CA GLU A 159 -12.22 31.92 -5.93
C GLU A 159 -13.34 30.95 -6.35
N GLN A 160 -13.30 30.41 -7.57
CA GLN A 160 -14.26 29.42 -8.05
C GLN A 160 -14.28 28.12 -7.24
N LEU A 161 -13.14 27.73 -6.64
CA LEU A 161 -12.97 26.49 -5.87
C LEU A 161 -13.00 26.71 -4.35
N SER A 162 -13.26 27.94 -3.89
CA SER A 162 -13.28 28.32 -2.47
C SER A 162 -14.37 27.62 -1.65
N ASP A 163 -15.39 27.09 -2.32
CA ASP A 163 -16.48 26.31 -1.74
C ASP A 163 -16.03 24.93 -1.23
N ILE A 164 -15.09 24.29 -1.93
CA ILE A 164 -14.63 22.93 -1.66
C ILE A 164 -13.17 22.83 -1.21
N ALA A 165 -12.35 23.85 -1.46
CA ALA A 165 -10.91 23.83 -1.22
C ALA A 165 -10.40 24.97 -0.33
N VAL A 166 -9.26 24.74 0.29
CA VAL A 166 -8.49 25.69 1.08
C VAL A 166 -7.11 25.85 0.42
N ILE A 167 -6.64 27.09 0.33
CA ILE A 167 -5.31 27.40 -0.20
C ILE A 167 -4.26 26.98 0.83
N GLU A 168 -3.49 25.93 0.53
CA GLU A 168 -2.37 25.48 1.37
C GLU A 168 -1.11 26.29 1.06
N GLN A 169 -0.86 26.55 -0.23
CA GLN A 169 0.24 27.39 -0.71
C GLN A 169 -0.32 28.42 -1.70
N LYS A 170 -0.16 29.71 -1.37
CA LYS A 170 -0.50 30.83 -2.25
C LYS A 170 0.35 30.79 -3.53
N PRO A 171 -0.09 31.47 -4.62
CA PRO A 171 0.69 31.56 -5.85
C PRO A 171 2.13 32.02 -5.60
N LEU A 172 3.10 31.13 -5.83
CA LEU A 172 4.52 31.37 -5.62
C LEU A 172 5.30 31.04 -6.90
N MET A 173 6.26 31.90 -7.24
CA MET A 173 7.12 31.67 -8.41
C MET A 173 8.22 30.67 -8.06
N GLU A 174 8.12 29.46 -8.61
CA GLU A 174 9.14 28.41 -8.60
C GLU A 174 9.94 28.47 -9.93
N GLY A 175 10.88 29.41 -10.00
CA GLY A 175 11.72 29.61 -11.19
C GLY A 175 10.93 30.19 -12.37
N ARG A 176 10.64 29.36 -13.38
CA ARG A 176 9.84 29.74 -14.57
C ARG A 176 8.37 29.28 -14.48
N VAL A 177 7.96 28.78 -13.33
CA VAL A 177 6.62 28.25 -13.09
C VAL A 177 6.01 28.98 -11.90
N LEU A 178 4.79 29.48 -12.05
CA LEU A 178 3.98 29.95 -10.94
C LEU A 178 3.13 28.78 -10.45
N SER A 179 3.32 28.41 -9.18
CA SER A 179 2.66 27.27 -8.57
C SER A 179 1.67 27.71 -7.49
N MET A 180 0.56 26.99 -7.37
CA MET A 180 -0.42 27.14 -6.28
C MET A 180 -0.86 25.75 -5.82
N LEU A 181 -0.99 25.54 -4.51
CA LEU A 181 -1.45 24.27 -3.94
C LEU A 181 -2.79 24.45 -3.24
N LEU A 182 -3.80 23.71 -3.69
CA LEU A 182 -5.12 23.62 -3.08
C LEU A 182 -5.29 22.27 -2.38
N ALA A 183 -5.79 22.32 -1.15
CA ALA A 183 -6.19 21.16 -0.38
C ALA A 183 -7.72 21.11 -0.25
N PRO A 184 -8.35 19.92 -0.26
CA PRO A 184 -9.77 19.81 -0.02
C PRO A 184 -10.12 20.24 1.42
N THR A 185 -11.28 20.87 1.59
CA THR A 185 -11.79 21.26 2.91
C THR A 185 -12.02 20.04 3.80
N ALA A 186 -11.97 20.24 5.12
CA ALA A 186 -12.22 19.17 6.09
C ALA A 186 -13.60 18.49 5.92
N LYS A 187 -14.60 19.22 5.43
CA LYS A 187 -15.93 18.67 5.11
C LYS A 187 -15.87 17.69 3.94
N VAL A 188 -15.21 18.10 2.85
CA VAL A 188 -15.03 17.26 1.66
C VAL A 188 -14.16 16.04 1.96
N LEU A 189 -13.09 16.19 2.74
CA LEU A 189 -12.26 15.08 3.19
C LEU A 189 -13.05 14.04 3.99
N LYS A 190 -13.89 14.48 4.93
CA LYS A 190 -14.74 13.58 5.71
C LYS A 190 -15.77 12.87 4.83
N ALA A 191 -16.40 13.59 3.91
CA ALA A 191 -17.36 13.00 2.96
C ALA A 191 -16.69 11.98 2.03
N ALA A 192 -15.51 12.28 1.50
CA ALA A 192 -14.72 11.36 0.67
C ALA A 192 -14.31 10.11 1.46
N GLN A 193 -13.87 10.26 2.71
CA GLN A 193 -13.54 9.13 3.59
C GLN A 193 -14.77 8.26 3.91
N GLN A 194 -15.94 8.87 4.12
CA GLN A 194 -17.19 8.15 4.35
C GLN A 194 -17.65 7.40 3.10
N ALA A 195 -17.56 8.02 1.92
CA ALA A 195 -17.86 7.37 0.64
C ALA A 195 -16.91 6.19 0.37
N GLN A 196 -15.62 6.34 0.68
CA GLN A 196 -14.62 5.27 0.57
C GLN A 196 -14.90 4.12 1.53
N LYS A 197 -15.27 4.41 2.79
CA LYS A 197 -15.68 3.39 3.77
C LYS A 197 -16.94 2.66 3.33
N ALA A 198 -17.94 3.37 2.81
CA ALA A 198 -19.17 2.78 2.30
C ALA A 198 -18.91 1.92 1.04
N ALA A 199 -18.04 2.36 0.13
CA ALA A 199 -17.64 1.59 -1.04
C ALA A 199 -16.87 0.32 -0.65
N ALA A 200 -15.93 0.41 0.30
CA ALA A 200 -15.21 -0.74 0.82
C ALA A 200 -16.14 -1.74 1.53
N GLN A 201 -17.14 -1.25 2.27
CA GLN A 201 -18.16 -2.10 2.89
C GLN A 201 -19.07 -2.78 1.85
N ARG A 202 -19.45 -2.06 0.79
CA ARG A 202 -20.22 -2.64 -0.33
C ARG A 202 -19.42 -3.69 -1.09
N GLN A 203 -18.14 -3.46 -1.33
CA GLN A 203 -17.24 -4.43 -1.97
C GLN A 203 -16.99 -5.65 -1.08
N ALA A 204 -16.86 -5.46 0.25
CA ALA A 204 -16.76 -6.57 1.20
C ALA A 204 -18.07 -7.40 1.25
N ALA A 205 -19.24 -6.75 1.20
CA ALA A 205 -20.53 -7.43 1.16
C ALA A 205 -20.77 -8.19 -0.15
N ALA A 206 -20.35 -7.62 -1.30
CA ALA A 206 -20.44 -8.28 -2.59
C ALA A 206 -19.51 -9.51 -2.70
N ASN A 207 -18.27 -9.42 -2.18
CA ASN A 207 -17.35 -10.56 -2.14
C ASN A 207 -17.77 -11.65 -1.14
N ALA A 208 -18.57 -11.33 -0.12
CA ALA A 208 -19.12 -12.32 0.79
C ALA A 208 -20.30 -13.11 0.19
N GLN A 209 -21.00 -12.54 -0.79
CA GLN A 209 -22.13 -13.18 -1.48
C GLN A 209 -21.72 -14.03 -2.70
N SER A 210 -20.48 -13.89 -3.18
CA SER A 210 -19.92 -14.70 -4.28
C SER A 210 -19.03 -15.86 -3.81
N ALA A 211 -19.03 -16.19 -2.51
CA ALA A 211 -18.43 -17.42 -2.02
C ALA A 211 -19.30 -18.62 -2.50
N PRO A 212 -18.77 -19.53 -3.34
CA PRO A 212 -19.53 -20.70 -3.74
C PRO A 212 -19.85 -21.54 -2.49
N ALA A 213 -21.12 -21.91 -2.34
CA ALA A 213 -21.58 -22.82 -1.30
C ALA A 213 -20.75 -24.11 -1.35
N PRO A 214 -20.33 -24.68 -0.20
CA PRO A 214 -19.64 -25.96 -0.19
C PRO A 214 -20.59 -27.00 -0.79
N ALA A 215 -20.14 -27.64 -1.87
CA ALA A 215 -20.83 -28.76 -2.49
C ALA A 215 -21.04 -29.86 -1.43
N ALA A 216 -22.30 -30.06 -1.04
CA ALA A 216 -22.71 -31.22 -0.27
C ALA A 216 -22.58 -32.49 -1.16
N PRO A 217 -22.23 -33.63 -0.57
CA PRO A 217 -21.92 -34.85 -1.30
C PRO A 217 -23.18 -35.43 -1.95
N VAL A 218 -23.11 -35.70 -3.25
CA VAL A 218 -24.17 -36.37 -4.01
C VAL A 218 -24.19 -37.83 -3.61
N ALA A 219 -25.31 -38.28 -3.05
CA ALA A 219 -25.62 -39.68 -2.81
C ALA A 219 -25.99 -40.35 -4.14
N THR A 220 -25.29 -41.44 -4.44
CA THR A 220 -25.58 -42.39 -5.52
C THR A 220 -26.88 -43.16 -5.24
N PRO A 221 -27.69 -43.45 -6.26
CA PRO A 221 -28.37 -44.73 -6.32
C PRO A 221 -27.89 -45.55 -7.54
N ALA A 222 -27.76 -46.84 -7.29
CA ALA A 222 -27.37 -47.88 -8.22
C ALA A 222 -28.34 -48.01 -9.42
N ASN A 223 -27.78 -48.38 -10.58
CA ASN A 223 -28.33 -49.38 -11.49
C ASN A 223 -27.18 -49.90 -12.39
N GLU A 224 -27.18 -51.22 -12.56
CA GLU A 224 -26.16 -52.05 -13.20
C GLU A 224 -26.38 -52.19 -14.72
N ASP A 225 -25.29 -52.61 -15.38
CA ASP A 225 -25.18 -53.36 -16.65
C ASP A 225 -25.32 -52.63 -18.01
N GLU A 226 -24.19 -52.52 -18.73
CA GLU A 226 -23.88 -53.37 -19.90
C GLU A 226 -22.40 -53.18 -20.36
N GLU A 227 -21.71 -54.31 -20.56
CA GLU A 227 -20.42 -54.61 -21.25
C GLU A 227 -20.32 -53.98 -22.65
N GLU A 228 -19.21 -53.88 -23.40
CA GLU A 228 -17.78 -54.27 -23.37
C GLU A 228 -17.12 -53.43 -24.51
N ASP A 229 -15.82 -53.13 -24.42
CA ASP A 229 -14.88 -53.44 -25.52
C ASP A 229 -13.43 -53.04 -25.16
N LEU A 230 -12.59 -54.07 -25.18
CA LEU A 230 -11.13 -54.11 -25.03
C LEU A 230 -10.41 -53.66 -26.31
N VAL A 231 -9.27 -52.95 -26.17
CA VAL A 231 -7.94 -53.25 -26.78
C VAL A 231 -6.90 -52.23 -26.25
N ASP A 232 -5.88 -52.71 -25.51
CA ASP A 232 -4.44 -52.84 -25.89
C ASP A 232 -3.71 -51.48 -25.99
N GLU A 233 -2.47 -51.24 -25.58
CA GLU A 233 -1.34 -51.93 -24.92
C GLU A 233 -0.34 -50.78 -24.65
N ASP A 234 0.50 -50.91 -23.62
CA ASP A 234 1.75 -50.14 -23.42
C ASP A 234 1.63 -48.60 -23.26
N GLU A 235 2.14 -47.97 -22.21
CA GLU A 235 3.57 -47.71 -22.07
C GLU A 235 3.86 -47.27 -20.63
N LEU A 236 4.82 -47.94 -20.00
CA LEU A 236 5.49 -47.48 -18.79
C LEU A 236 6.40 -46.31 -19.17
N ASP A 237 6.37 -45.21 -18.43
CA ASP A 237 7.50 -44.28 -18.41
C ASP A 237 7.82 -43.85 -16.97
N GLU A 238 8.89 -44.45 -16.46
CA GLU A 238 9.67 -43.99 -15.32
C GLU A 238 10.73 -43.01 -15.83
N GLY A 239 11.00 -41.93 -15.10
CA GLY A 239 12.22 -41.11 -15.23
C GLY A 239 11.90 -39.62 -15.37
N ASP A 240 12.34 -38.79 -14.42
CA ASP A 240 13.59 -37.99 -14.52
C ASP A 240 13.50 -36.99 -15.71
N ASP A 241 13.63 -35.68 -15.55
CA ASP A 241 14.67 -34.98 -14.82
C ASP A 241 14.35 -33.47 -14.80
N LEU A 242 14.96 -32.82 -13.82
CA LEU A 242 15.44 -31.44 -13.78
C LEU A 242 15.33 -30.62 -15.09
N ILE A 243 14.88 -29.36 -14.98
CA ILE A 243 15.66 -28.18 -15.41
C ILE A 243 15.19 -26.97 -14.59
N ASP A 244 16.11 -26.43 -13.78
CA ASP A 244 16.13 -25.02 -13.38
C ASP A 244 16.44 -24.21 -14.65
N GLU A 245 15.45 -23.50 -15.20
CA GLU A 245 15.68 -22.52 -16.26
C GLU A 245 16.12 -21.20 -15.63
N ASP A 246 17.44 -20.99 -15.62
CA ASP A 246 18.06 -19.67 -15.57
C ASP A 246 17.56 -18.86 -16.78
N GLU A 247 16.61 -17.95 -16.54
CA GLU A 247 16.24 -16.88 -17.49
C GLU A 247 17.39 -15.85 -17.53
N ASP A 248 18.39 -16.13 -18.36
CA ASP A 248 19.31 -15.13 -18.90
C ASP A 248 18.52 -14.24 -19.88
N TYR A 249 18.20 -13.01 -19.45
CA TYR A 249 17.71 -11.97 -20.34
C TYR A 249 18.86 -11.49 -21.23
N ASP A 250 18.86 -11.94 -22.48
CA ASP A 250 19.55 -11.31 -23.60
C ASP A 250 19.01 -9.88 -23.78
N ASP A 251 19.83 -8.90 -23.42
CA ASP A 251 19.60 -7.46 -23.63
C ASP A 251 20.32 -7.07 -24.94
N ASP A 252 19.73 -7.49 -26.07
CA ASP A 252 20.02 -6.95 -27.40
C ASP A 252 18.97 -5.87 -27.71
N ASP A 253 19.36 -4.61 -27.65
CA ASP A 253 18.74 -3.53 -28.42
C ASP A 253 19.79 -2.41 -28.64
N GLU A 254 20.47 -2.58 -29.77
CA GLU A 254 20.68 -1.60 -30.85
C GLU A 254 20.85 -0.10 -30.50
N ASP A 255 22.06 0.39 -30.81
CA ASP A 255 22.39 1.62 -31.56
C ASP A 255 21.69 2.95 -31.20
N GLU A 256 22.47 3.89 -30.63
CA GLU A 256 22.32 5.32 -30.93
C GLU A 256 23.68 6.03 -30.92
N ASP A 257 24.24 6.14 -32.13
CA ASP A 257 24.89 7.30 -32.76
C ASP A 257 25.86 8.21 -31.97
N ASP A 258 27.11 8.19 -32.45
CA ASP A 258 27.98 9.35 -32.78
C ASP A 258 27.70 10.67 -32.05
N PHE A 259 28.58 11.08 -31.13
CA PHE A 259 29.08 12.46 -31.01
C PHE A 259 30.15 12.55 -29.91
N ASP A 260 31.43 12.58 -30.29
CA ASP A 260 32.46 13.50 -29.75
C ASP A 260 33.90 13.02 -30.03
N ASP A 261 34.59 13.58 -31.05
CA ASP A 261 36.05 13.75 -30.96
C ASP A 261 36.64 14.90 -31.83
N ASP A 262 35.90 16.02 -32.02
CA ASP A 262 36.47 17.26 -32.62
C ASP A 262 37.34 18.08 -31.63
N GLU A 263 37.70 17.51 -30.47
CA GLU A 263 38.53 18.18 -29.46
C GLU A 263 39.99 17.67 -29.42
N ARG A 264 40.34 16.58 -30.12
CA ARG A 264 41.73 16.08 -30.18
C ARG A 264 42.62 16.74 -31.24
N GLU A 265 42.07 17.39 -32.28
CA GLU A 265 42.90 18.06 -33.30
C GLU A 265 43.26 19.53 -32.97
N ARG A 266 42.58 20.17 -32.02
CA ARG A 266 42.90 21.56 -31.63
C ARG A 266 44.12 21.70 -30.72
N ARG A 267 44.69 20.60 -30.23
CA ARG A 267 45.93 20.59 -29.43
C ARG A 267 47.21 20.30 -30.22
N ARG A 268 47.14 20.12 -31.55
CA ARG A 268 48.32 19.96 -32.42
C ARG A 268 48.65 21.17 -33.30
N ARG A 269 47.93 22.28 -33.15
CA ARG A 269 48.28 23.59 -33.74
C ARG A 269 48.42 24.65 -32.65
N ARG A 270 49.47 24.52 -31.84
CA ARG A 270 50.11 25.63 -31.13
C ARG A 270 51.59 25.35 -31.02
#